data_AF-A0A3R6HQ42-F1
#
_entry.id   AF-A0A3R6HQ42-F1
#
_cell.length_a   1.000
_cell.length_b   1.000
_cell.length_c   1.000
_cell.angle_alpha   90.00
_cell.angle_beta   90.00
_cell.angle_gamma   90.00
#
_symmetry.space_group_name_H-M   'P 1'
#
loop_
_entity.id
_entity.type
_entity.pdbx_description
1 polymer ?
#
loop_
_entity_poly.entity_id
_entity_poly.type
_entity_poly.pdbx_seq_one_letter_code
_entity_poly.pdbx_strand_id
1 'polypeptide(L)'
;MKRILCFIMFVLLLVSCSKDSGEEVGLISNYIEVAGVRHEIDKFAIENETDFRIGSKKDGTYISFGYTWYKVPIDEKIYFVETDEYLEYFELVDNYRKCNLTDGSSDSFYLIKKNGDKYIVDIYIGSSKYKTIVHYEGKMI
;
A
#
# COMPACT_ATOMS: atom_id res chain seq x y z
N MET A 1 -55.47 -27.02 -12.29
CA MET A 1 -54.59 -25.86 -12.54
C MET A 1 -54.69 -24.83 -11.39
N LYS A 2 -54.12 -25.10 -10.21
CA LYS A 2 -54.07 -24.14 -9.09
C LYS A 2 -52.79 -24.20 -8.22
N ARG A 3 -51.83 -25.09 -8.53
CA ARG A 3 -50.62 -25.27 -7.69
C ARG A 3 -49.35 -24.64 -8.26
N ILE A 4 -49.35 -24.20 -9.52
CA ILE A 4 -48.15 -23.64 -10.17
C ILE A 4 -48.09 -22.11 -10.03
N LEU A 5 -49.21 -21.43 -9.80
CA LEU A 5 -49.22 -19.96 -9.65
C LEU A 5 -48.58 -19.46 -8.36
N CYS A 6 -48.48 -20.28 -7.31
CA CYS A 6 -47.90 -19.86 -6.03
C CYS A 6 -46.36 -19.90 -6.01
N PHE A 7 -45.73 -20.64 -6.93
CA PHE A 7 -44.26 -20.76 -6.95
C PHE A 7 -43.56 -19.60 -7.66
N ILE A 8 -44.20 -18.97 -8.65
CA ILE A 8 -43.61 -17.84 -9.38
C ILE A 8 -43.68 -16.54 -8.56
N MET A 9 -44.64 -16.42 -7.64
CA MET A 9 -44.78 -15.22 -6.80
C MET A 9 -43.76 -15.16 -5.65
N PHE A 10 -43.15 -16.29 -5.27
CA PHE A 10 -42.13 -16.33 -4.21
C PHE A 10 -40.69 -16.09 -4.72
N VAL A 11 -40.43 -16.32 -6.01
CA VAL A 11 -39.13 -16.02 -6.64
C VAL A 11 -38.99 -14.54 -6.98
N LEU A 12 -40.10 -13.81 -7.15
CA LEU A 12 -40.08 -12.36 -7.38
C LEU A 12 -39.95 -11.52 -6.09
N LEU A 13 -40.12 -12.12 -4.91
CA LEU A 13 -40.04 -11.45 -3.60
C LEU A 13 -38.72 -11.67 -2.86
N LEU A 14 -37.83 -12.53 -3.40
CA LEU A 14 -36.49 -12.71 -2.87
C LEU A 14 -35.51 -11.87 -3.69
N VAL A 15 -35.08 -10.78 -3.05
CA VAL A 15 -33.87 -10.00 -3.35
C VAL A 15 -34.01 -8.96 -4.45
N SER A 16 -35.16 -8.27 -4.48
CA SER A 16 -35.12 -6.81 -4.57
C SER A 16 -34.75 -6.24 -3.19
N CYS A 17 -33.46 -6.25 -2.87
CA CYS A 17 -32.87 -5.38 -1.86
C CYS A 17 -31.52 -4.93 -2.43
N SER A 18 -31.50 -3.67 -2.86
CA SER A 18 -30.33 -2.79 -2.98
C SER A 18 -29.12 -3.44 -3.65
N LYS A 19 -28.84 -3.24 -4.94
CA LYS A 19 -28.48 -1.94 -5.54
C LYS A 19 -28.16 -0.81 -4.54
N ASP A 20 -27.47 -1.14 -3.46
CA ASP A 20 -26.58 -0.17 -2.85
C ASP A 20 -25.39 -0.13 -3.78
N SER A 21 -25.33 0.96 -4.56
CA SER A 21 -24.06 1.59 -4.85
C SER A 21 -23.37 1.81 -3.51
N GLY A 22 -22.69 0.78 -3.01
CA GLY A 22 -21.53 0.96 -2.19
C GLY A 22 -20.48 1.64 -3.06
N GLU A 23 -20.69 2.92 -3.34
CA GLU A 23 -19.58 3.84 -3.20
C GLU A 23 -18.99 3.48 -1.84
N GLU A 24 -17.85 2.78 -1.83
CA GLU A 24 -17.04 2.64 -0.63
C GLU A 24 -16.58 4.06 -0.26
N VAL A 25 -17.49 4.79 0.37
CA VAL A 25 -17.21 6.02 1.10
C VAL A 25 -16.32 5.58 2.25
N GLY A 26 -15.01 5.69 2.04
CA GLY A 26 -14.01 5.56 3.09
C GLY A 26 -12.81 4.66 2.81
N LEU A 27 -12.62 4.11 1.61
CA LEU A 27 -11.31 3.54 1.29
C LEU A 27 -10.29 4.67 1.23
N ILE A 28 -9.42 4.74 2.24
CA ILE A 28 -8.21 5.56 2.20
C ILE A 28 -7.46 5.16 0.91
N SER A 29 -7.45 6.04 -0.09
CA SER A 29 -6.86 5.75 -1.40
C SER A 29 -5.34 5.63 -1.32
N ASN A 30 -4.72 6.38 -0.42
CA ASN A 30 -3.29 6.39 -0.18
C ASN A 30 -3.00 5.87 1.23
N TYR A 31 -2.46 4.66 1.36
CA TYR A 31 -2.36 4.00 2.65
C TYR A 31 -1.08 3.19 2.84
N ILE A 32 -0.66 3.09 4.11
CA ILE A 32 0.25 2.05 4.60
C ILE A 32 -0.60 1.07 5.40
N GLU A 33 -0.64 -0.19 4.97
CA GLU A 33 -1.24 -1.29 5.71
C GLU A 33 -0.14 -2.07 6.43
N VAL A 34 -0.13 -2.03 7.77
CA VAL A 34 0.81 -2.80 8.60
C VAL A 34 0.02 -3.84 9.38
N ALA A 35 0.30 -5.12 9.15
CA ALA A 35 -0.39 -6.23 9.82
C ALA A 35 -1.94 -6.14 9.76
N GLY A 36 -2.47 -5.66 8.64
CA GLY A 36 -3.92 -5.51 8.40
C GLY A 36 -4.54 -4.20 8.90
N VAL A 37 -3.77 -3.32 9.55
CA VAL A 37 -4.23 -1.99 9.97
C VAL A 37 -3.79 -0.95 8.94
N ARG A 38 -4.74 -0.16 8.43
CA ARG A 38 -4.48 0.88 7.43
C ARG A 38 -4.31 2.24 8.09
N HIS A 39 -3.26 2.94 7.68
CA HIS A 39 -2.91 4.30 8.06
C HIS A 39 -2.92 5.18 6.81
N GLU A 40 -3.34 6.44 6.95
CA GLU A 40 -3.38 7.39 5.83
C GLU A 40 -1.96 7.80 5.43
N ILE A 41 -1.72 7.96 4.13
CA ILE A 41 -0.50 8.58 3.60
C ILE A 41 -0.85 9.97 3.12
N ASP A 42 -0.16 10.96 3.67
CA ASP A 42 -0.28 12.36 3.25
C ASP A 42 1.01 12.90 2.61
N LYS A 43 2.11 12.13 2.63
CA LYS A 43 3.43 12.57 2.13
C LYS A 43 4.19 11.47 1.42
N PHE A 44 4.82 11.87 0.31
CA PHE A 44 5.84 11.12 -0.41
C PHE A 44 6.94 12.09 -0.85
N ALA A 45 8.20 11.74 -0.61
CA ALA A 45 9.35 12.55 -1.00
C ALA A 45 10.51 11.66 -1.48
N ILE A 46 11.29 12.17 -2.44
CA ILE A 46 12.61 11.65 -2.79
C ILE A 46 13.62 12.75 -2.47
N GLU A 47 14.56 12.47 -1.59
CA GLU A 47 15.60 13.40 -1.14
C GLU A 47 16.95 13.00 -1.73
N ASN A 48 17.73 13.99 -2.17
CA ASN A 48 19.10 13.82 -2.71
C ASN A 48 19.25 12.77 -3.84
N GLU A 49 18.14 12.38 -4.47
CA GLU A 49 18.03 11.28 -5.44
C GLU A 49 18.33 9.87 -4.89
N THR A 50 18.81 9.73 -3.66
CA THR A 50 19.26 8.48 -3.04
C THR A 50 18.31 7.96 -1.97
N ASP A 51 17.40 8.80 -1.49
CA ASP A 51 16.51 8.51 -0.37
C ASP A 51 15.06 8.70 -0.79
N PHE A 52 14.17 7.84 -0.32
CA PHE A 52 12.75 8.11 -0.42
C PHE A 52 12.00 7.80 0.87
N ARG A 53 10.96 8.60 1.12
CA ARG A 53 10.13 8.56 2.32
C ARG A 53 8.67 8.61 1.95
N ILE A 54 7.86 7.79 2.60
CA ILE A 54 6.41 7.77 2.38
C ILE A 54 5.67 7.49 3.68
N GLY A 55 4.57 8.22 3.94
CA GLY A 55 3.77 8.00 5.15
C GLY A 55 2.96 9.21 5.57
N SER A 56 2.62 9.26 6.86
CA SER A 56 2.01 10.42 7.49
C SER A 56 2.68 10.71 8.83
N LYS A 57 3.09 11.98 8.99
CA LYS A 57 3.57 12.48 10.29
C LYS A 57 2.43 12.59 11.31
N LYS A 58 1.20 12.84 10.85
CA LYS A 58 0.01 12.94 11.71
C LYS A 58 -0.29 11.58 12.34
N ASP A 59 -0.20 10.51 11.55
CA ASP A 59 -0.45 9.16 12.02
C ASP A 59 0.80 8.53 12.65
N GLY A 60 1.98 9.14 12.54
CA GLY A 60 3.23 8.61 13.09
C GLY A 60 3.71 7.35 12.35
N THR A 61 3.13 7.04 11.19
CA THR A 61 3.40 5.83 10.42
C THR A 61 4.09 6.21 9.10
N TYR A 62 5.31 5.72 8.89
CA TYR A 62 6.08 6.00 7.68
C TYR A 62 7.08 4.89 7.36
N ILE A 63 7.47 4.86 6.09
CA ILE A 63 8.59 4.07 5.58
C ILE A 63 9.63 5.00 5.00
N SER A 64 10.90 4.74 5.31
CA SER A 64 12.06 5.41 4.71
C SER A 64 13.04 4.37 4.19
N PHE A 65 13.58 4.64 3.01
CA PHE A 65 14.70 3.91 2.42
C PHE A 65 15.79 4.92 2.05
N GLY A 66 17.04 4.55 2.27
CA GLY A 66 18.17 5.30 1.78
C GLY A 66 19.25 4.38 1.25
N TYR A 67 19.85 4.80 0.14
CA TYR A 67 20.86 4.05 -0.57
C TYR A 67 22.20 4.79 -0.59
N THR A 68 23.30 4.05 -0.42
CA THR A 68 24.64 4.61 -0.60
C THR A 68 25.04 4.55 -2.08
N TRP A 69 25.32 5.71 -2.68
CA TRP A 69 25.80 5.86 -4.07
C TRP A 69 24.92 5.22 -5.16
N TYR A 70 23.65 4.95 -4.86
CA TYR A 70 22.69 4.36 -5.78
C TYR A 70 21.44 5.23 -5.83
N LYS A 71 21.07 5.67 -7.04
CA LYS A 71 19.89 6.52 -7.27
C LYS A 71 18.62 5.68 -7.11
N VAL A 72 17.61 6.22 -6.44
CA VAL A 72 16.28 5.60 -6.34
C VAL A 72 15.74 5.31 -7.74
N PRO A 73 15.58 4.03 -8.14
CA PRO A 73 15.04 3.65 -9.42
C PRO A 73 13.58 4.09 -9.55
N ILE A 74 13.24 4.61 -10.72
CA ILE A 74 11.89 5.04 -11.10
C ILE A 74 11.52 4.29 -12.37
N ASP A 75 10.25 3.89 -12.47
CA ASP A 75 9.66 3.08 -13.55
C ASP A 75 10.22 1.64 -13.62
N GLU A 76 10.85 1.18 -12.54
CA GLU A 76 11.39 -0.17 -12.37
C GLU A 76 10.88 -0.79 -11.07
N LYS A 77 10.61 -2.11 -11.09
CA LYS A 77 10.26 -2.87 -9.89
C LYS A 77 11.55 -3.41 -9.27
N ILE A 78 11.83 -3.00 -8.05
CA ILE A 78 13.07 -3.33 -7.35
C ILE A 78 12.79 -4.27 -6.19
N TYR A 79 13.43 -5.44 -6.18
CA TYR A 79 13.38 -6.34 -5.03
C TYR A 79 14.48 -5.97 -4.03
N PHE A 80 14.17 -5.99 -2.73
CA PHE A 80 15.16 -5.59 -1.72
C PHE A 80 16.38 -6.51 -1.70
N VAL A 81 16.21 -7.80 -2.00
CA VAL A 81 17.33 -8.75 -2.11
C VAL A 81 18.34 -8.37 -3.20
N GLU A 82 17.91 -7.65 -4.24
CA GLU A 82 18.77 -7.22 -5.36
C GLU A 82 19.54 -5.94 -5.04
N THR A 83 19.10 -5.19 -4.03
CA THR A 83 19.67 -3.88 -3.68
C THR A 83 20.23 -3.81 -2.25
N ASP A 84 20.22 -4.93 -1.52
CA ASP A 84 20.66 -5.03 -0.12
C ASP A 84 22.10 -4.54 0.09
N GLU A 85 23.00 -4.79 -0.87
CA GLU A 85 24.39 -4.33 -0.80
C GLU A 85 24.54 -2.80 -0.90
N TYR A 86 23.53 -2.11 -1.45
CA TYR A 86 23.50 -0.65 -1.58
C TYR A 86 22.58 0.02 -0.56
N LEU A 87 21.78 -0.76 0.17
CA LEU A 87 20.82 -0.24 1.13
C LEU A 87 21.55 0.23 2.40
N GLU A 88 21.62 1.54 2.59
CA GLU A 88 22.26 2.13 3.77
C GLU A 88 21.36 2.00 5.00
N TYR A 89 20.07 2.28 4.81
CA TYR A 89 19.10 2.16 5.89
C TYR A 89 17.70 1.89 5.37
N PHE A 90 16.93 1.23 6.24
CA PHE A 90 15.50 1.09 6.15
C PHE A 90 14.88 1.39 7.50
N GLU A 91 13.76 2.10 7.47
CA GLU A 91 12.96 2.35 8.65
C GLU A 91 11.49 2.23 8.31
N LEU A 92 10.80 1.27 8.94
CA LEU A 92 9.35 1.28 9.08
C LEU A 92 9.03 1.67 10.52
N VAL A 93 8.37 2.80 10.67
CA VAL A 93 7.74 3.23 11.91
C VAL A 93 6.24 3.10 11.74
N ASP A 94 5.62 2.43 12.69
CA ASP A 94 4.18 2.50 13.00
C ASP A 94 4.10 2.83 14.48
N ASN A 95 3.03 3.49 14.96
CA ASN A 95 2.87 4.19 16.25
C ASN A 95 3.38 3.49 17.54
N TYR A 96 3.83 2.23 17.46
CA TYR A 96 4.38 1.44 18.57
C TYR A 96 5.55 0.51 18.20
N ARG A 97 6.06 0.51 16.95
CA ARG A 97 7.05 -0.49 16.48
C ARG A 97 8.04 0.10 15.48
N LYS A 98 9.33 -0.02 15.80
CA LYS A 98 10.42 0.14 14.83
C LYS A 98 10.81 -1.23 14.29
N CYS A 99 10.92 -1.32 12.98
CA CYS A 99 11.16 -2.56 12.27
C CYS A 99 12.47 -2.47 11.49
N ASN A 100 13.36 -3.43 11.70
CA ASN A 100 14.56 -3.60 10.88
C ASN A 100 14.26 -4.67 9.82
N LEU A 101 14.68 -4.43 8.58
CA LEU A 101 14.43 -5.29 7.41
C LEU A 101 15.13 -6.67 7.46
N THR A 102 15.84 -6.99 8.54
CA THR A 102 16.66 -8.21 8.65
C THR A 102 15.85 -9.52 8.60
N ASP A 103 14.52 -9.46 8.67
CA ASP A 103 13.60 -10.60 8.49
C ASP A 103 12.84 -10.56 7.14
N GLY A 104 13.29 -9.75 6.17
CA GLY A 104 12.65 -9.54 4.88
C GLY A 104 12.63 -10.79 3.99
N SER A 105 11.47 -11.08 3.40
CA SER A 105 11.26 -12.12 2.39
C SER A 105 11.90 -11.70 1.06
N SER A 106 12.39 -12.67 0.28
CA SER A 106 12.85 -12.51 -1.11
C SER A 106 11.87 -11.76 -2.01
N ASP A 107 10.59 -11.80 -1.65
CA ASP A 107 9.50 -11.26 -2.46
C ASP A 107 9.20 -9.80 -2.10
N SER A 108 9.94 -9.21 -1.15
CA SER A 108 9.78 -7.83 -0.73
C SER A 108 10.33 -6.87 -1.79
N PHE A 109 9.52 -5.88 -2.20
CA PHE A 109 9.83 -4.99 -3.31
C PHE A 109 9.25 -3.59 -3.11
N TYR A 110 9.72 -2.65 -3.94
CA TYR A 110 9.01 -1.42 -4.23
C TYR A 110 8.96 -1.15 -5.74
N LEU A 111 8.03 -0.30 -6.12
CA LEU A 111 7.86 0.23 -7.47
C LEU A 111 7.42 1.68 -7.35
N ILE A 112 8.19 2.59 -7.92
CA ILE A 112 7.84 4.01 -8.04
C ILE A 112 7.68 4.29 -9.52
N LYS A 113 6.47 4.63 -9.96
CA LYS A 113 6.18 5.02 -11.35
C LYS A 113 5.87 6.50 -11.45
N LYS A 114 6.33 7.13 -12.53
CA LYS A 114 5.95 8.51 -12.84
C LYS A 114 4.81 8.54 -13.85
N ASN A 115 3.72 9.22 -13.51
CA ASN A 115 2.56 9.43 -14.38
C ASN A 115 2.22 10.92 -14.45
N GLY A 116 2.84 11.64 -15.39
CA GLY A 116 2.72 13.08 -15.50
C GLY A 116 3.33 13.82 -14.31
N ASP A 117 2.52 14.57 -13.58
CA ASP A 117 2.91 15.29 -12.36
C ASP A 117 2.71 14.47 -11.08
N LYS A 118 2.20 13.24 -11.20
CA LYS A 118 1.98 12.30 -10.09
C LYS A 118 3.00 11.16 -10.10
N TYR A 119 3.12 10.55 -8.93
CA TYR A 119 3.84 9.32 -8.67
C TYR A 119 2.85 8.27 -8.18
N ILE A 120 3.04 7.04 -8.66
CA ILE A 120 2.37 5.85 -8.15
C ILE A 120 3.45 5.05 -7.41
N VAL A 121 3.26 4.82 -6.13
CA VAL A 121 4.22 4.09 -5.28
C VAL A 121 3.53 2.88 -4.70
N ASP A 122 4.04 1.70 -5.05
CA ASP A 122 3.62 0.42 -4.50
C ASP A 122 4.79 -0.20 -3.75
N ILE A 123 4.59 -0.57 -2.49
CA ILE A 123 5.62 -1.24 -1.68
C ILE A 123 5.01 -2.48 -1.04
N TYR A 124 5.77 -3.56 -1.06
CA TYR A 124 5.44 -4.80 -0.39
C TYR A 124 6.63 -5.24 0.45
N ILE A 125 6.41 -5.43 1.76
CA ILE A 125 7.41 -5.99 2.66
C ILE A 125 6.78 -7.22 3.31
N GLY A 126 7.29 -8.39 2.96
CA GLY A 126 6.97 -9.63 3.66
C GLY A 126 8.01 -9.87 4.73
N SER A 127 7.61 -10.09 5.97
CA SER A 127 8.50 -10.61 7.02
C SER A 127 7.83 -11.77 7.75
N SER A 128 8.61 -12.51 8.54
CA SER A 128 8.06 -13.57 9.41
C SER A 128 7.08 -13.06 10.47
N LYS A 129 7.09 -11.75 10.76
CA LYS A 129 6.30 -11.13 11.84
C LYS A 129 5.11 -10.33 11.35
N TYR A 130 5.24 -9.67 10.20
CA TYR A 130 4.19 -8.81 9.64
C TYR A 130 4.35 -8.67 8.12
N LYS A 131 3.22 -8.38 7.49
CA LYS A 131 3.08 -7.97 6.10
C LYS A 131 2.83 -6.47 6.07
N THR A 132 3.59 -5.74 5.27
CA THR A 132 3.38 -4.32 5.01
C THR A 132 3.06 -4.12 3.54
N ILE A 133 2.00 -3.37 3.26
CA ILE A 133 1.58 -2.99 1.90
C ILE A 133 1.44 -1.48 1.87
N VAL A 134 2.06 -0.85 0.89
CA VAL A 134 1.89 0.58 0.63
C VAL A 134 1.28 0.74 -0.75
N HIS A 135 0.28 1.62 -0.83
CA HIS A 135 -0.22 2.14 -2.08
C HIS A 135 -0.36 3.65 -1.96
N TYR A 136 0.21 4.37 -2.92
CA TYR A 136 0.12 5.82 -2.99
C TYR A 136 -0.01 6.27 -4.44
N GLU A 137 -0.96 7.15 -4.70
CA GLU A 137 -1.02 7.96 -5.90
C GLU A 137 -1.10 9.45 -5.51
N GLY A 138 -0.09 10.22 -5.89
CA GLY A 138 -0.06 11.64 -5.56
C GLY A 138 1.21 12.35 -6.02
N LYS A 139 1.35 13.62 -5.65
CA LYS A 139 2.55 14.41 -5.97
C LYS A 139 3.65 14.14 -4.96
N MET A 140 4.91 14.38 -5.32
CA MET A 140 5.94 14.54 -4.31
C MET A 140 5.71 15.84 -3.54
N ILE A 141 6.01 15.85 -2.24
CA ILE A 141 5.84 17.00 -1.32
C ILE A 141 7.15 17.33 -0.63
#